data_AF-A0A0M9ELQ9-F1
#
_entry.id   AF-A0A0M9ELQ9-F1
#
_cell.length_a   1.000
_cell.length_b   1.000
_cell.length_c   1.000
_cell.angle_alpha   90.00
_cell.angle_beta   90.00
_cell.angle_gamma   90.00
#
_symmetry.space_group_name_H-M   'P 1'
#
loop_
_entity.id
_entity.type
_entity.pdbx_description
1 polymer ?
#
loop_
_entity_poly.entity_id
_entity_poly.type
_entity_poly.pdbx_seq_one_letter_code
_entity_poly.pdbx_strand_id
1 'polypeptide(L)'
;MGQLLPAERALLAVELDEADVPAHALEEMQDRFMTKDARSPISWSLKLRAYGKAVKDNSTSLGYIMWSDDNEILSYKKMRFSMTGLRDLVSAEVEAAQNQLADLLLVPPDTERKHIVPQVSLRSVVDDPSEGAPGWNFTCHPQNEVLHGHRRWILDRILKEAFLRRDFFDNESTGKWRLQTVGRYLSTVNAFLERLLLLVHITGGQPARGTELLCIQHSNPRDGSGGRRNIFVENGLMISLASFGNRRTNFGGK
;
A
#
# COMPACT_ATOMS: atom_id res chain seq x y z
N MET A 1 -2.57 1.89 -22.41
CA MET A 1 -2.32 2.16 -23.84
C MET A 1 -3.44 2.92 -24.55
N GLY A 2 -4.73 2.84 -24.14
CA GLY A 2 -5.81 3.53 -24.86
C GLY A 2 -5.94 5.06 -24.65
N GLN A 3 -5.49 5.60 -23.51
CA GLN A 3 -5.53 7.06 -23.25
C GLN A 3 -4.42 7.86 -23.94
N LEU A 4 -3.43 7.18 -24.53
CA LEU A 4 -2.37 7.84 -25.28
C LEU A 4 -2.82 8.22 -26.70
N LEU A 5 -3.75 7.48 -27.29
CA LEU A 5 -4.22 7.72 -28.66
C LEU A 5 -4.89 9.10 -28.86
N PRO A 6 -5.75 9.61 -27.94
CA PRO A 6 -6.29 10.95 -28.05
C PRO A 6 -5.21 12.04 -27.87
N ALA A 7 -4.24 11.82 -26.98
CA ALA A 7 -3.14 12.76 -26.75
C ALA A 7 -2.18 12.79 -27.95
N GLU A 8 -1.85 11.64 -28.53
CA GLU A 8 -1.08 11.50 -29.77
C GLU A 8 -1.80 12.16 -30.94
N ARG A 9 -3.12 11.95 -31.11
CA ARG A 9 -3.88 12.61 -32.17
C ARG A 9 -3.97 14.12 -31.99
N ALA A 10 -4.08 14.60 -30.75
CA ALA A 10 -4.08 16.02 -30.43
C ALA A 10 -2.73 16.69 -30.69
N LEU A 11 -1.61 16.00 -30.43
CA LEU A 11 -0.27 16.45 -30.80
C LEU A 11 -0.09 16.48 -32.32
N LEU A 12 -0.51 15.43 -33.01
CA LEU A 12 -0.48 15.36 -34.47
C LEU A 12 -1.35 16.44 -35.13
N ALA A 13 -2.47 16.82 -34.51
CA ALA A 13 -3.32 17.90 -35.01
C ALA A 13 -2.58 19.25 -35.03
N VAL A 14 -1.69 19.51 -34.06
CA VAL A 14 -0.87 20.72 -34.05
C VAL A 14 0.29 20.63 -35.04
N GLU A 15 0.93 19.46 -35.17
CA GLU A 15 1.98 19.25 -36.18
C GLU A 15 1.47 19.40 -37.62
N LEU A 16 0.19 19.11 -37.84
CA LEU A 16 -0.49 19.23 -39.13
C LEU A 16 -1.20 20.60 -39.33
N ASP A 17 -1.02 21.55 -38.40
CA ASP A 17 -1.66 22.88 -38.43
C ASP A 17 -3.20 22.83 -38.45
N GLU A 18 -3.78 21.73 -37.93
CA GLU A 18 -5.23 21.54 -37.77
C GLU A 18 -5.76 22.17 -36.48
N ALA A 19 -4.88 22.46 -35.51
CA ALA A 19 -5.20 23.12 -34.25
C ALA A 19 -4.02 23.94 -33.72
N ASP A 20 -4.29 25.09 -33.10
CA ASP A 20 -3.24 25.97 -32.56
C ASP A 20 -2.56 25.40 -31.31
N VAL A 21 -3.31 24.66 -30.49
CA VAL A 21 -2.84 24.13 -29.20
C VAL A 21 -3.41 22.71 -28.98
N PRO A 22 -2.59 21.74 -28.52
CA PRO A 22 -3.07 20.35 -28.38
C PRO A 22 -4.22 20.21 -27.37
N ALA A 23 -4.29 21.10 -26.39
CA ALA A 23 -5.35 21.10 -25.38
C ALA A 23 -6.74 21.31 -26.00
N HIS A 24 -6.89 22.21 -26.97
CA HIS A 24 -8.18 22.47 -27.62
C HIS A 24 -8.63 21.31 -28.50
N ALA A 25 -7.71 20.68 -29.23
CA ALA A 25 -8.01 19.46 -29.99
C ALA A 25 -8.45 18.31 -29.07
N LEU A 26 -7.82 18.19 -27.90
CA LEU A 26 -8.20 17.19 -26.90
C LEU A 26 -9.59 17.47 -26.30
N GLU A 27 -9.88 18.72 -25.95
CA GLU A 27 -11.19 19.16 -25.44
C GLU A 27 -12.30 18.85 -26.46
N GLU A 28 -12.09 19.16 -27.74
CA GLU A 28 -13.06 18.87 -28.79
C GLU A 28 -13.31 17.36 -28.94
N MET A 29 -12.24 16.55 -28.92
CA MET A 29 -12.36 15.09 -28.97
C MET A 29 -13.09 14.54 -27.72
N GLN A 30 -12.82 15.11 -26.55
CA GLN A 30 -13.50 14.75 -25.31
C GLN A 30 -15.00 15.10 -25.39
N ASP A 31 -15.34 16.29 -25.85
CA ASP A 31 -16.73 16.72 -26.00
C ASP A 31 -17.50 15.86 -27.00
N ARG A 32 -16.86 15.52 -28.12
CA ARG A 32 -17.46 14.72 -29.18
C ARG A 32 -17.65 13.26 -28.83
N PHE A 33 -16.68 12.64 -28.15
CA PHE A 33 -16.65 11.19 -27.96
C PHE A 33 -16.83 10.71 -26.52
N MET A 34 -16.51 11.54 -25.53
CA MET A 34 -16.46 11.12 -24.11
C MET A 34 -17.60 11.71 -23.27
N THR A 35 -18.45 12.55 -23.83
CA THR A 35 -19.62 13.09 -23.13
C THR A 35 -20.77 12.08 -23.05
N LYS A 36 -21.53 12.14 -21.95
CA LYS A 36 -22.63 11.21 -21.64
C LYS A 36 -23.81 11.35 -22.60
N ASP A 37 -23.94 12.49 -23.27
CA ASP A 37 -25.06 12.81 -24.15
C ASP A 37 -24.72 12.68 -25.64
N ALA A 38 -23.46 12.45 -25.99
CA ALA A 38 -23.05 12.14 -27.36
C ALA A 38 -23.60 10.79 -27.85
N ARG A 39 -23.76 10.65 -29.17
CA ARG A 39 -24.01 9.34 -29.83
C ARG A 39 -22.69 8.58 -30.03
N SER A 40 -21.94 8.38 -28.94
CA SER A 40 -20.65 7.68 -28.96
C SER A 40 -20.76 6.29 -28.32
N PRO A 41 -19.84 5.36 -28.66
CA PRO A 41 -19.74 4.08 -27.97
C PRO A 41 -19.55 4.22 -26.45
N ILE A 42 -18.81 5.23 -26.00
CA ILE A 42 -18.57 5.50 -24.57
C ILE A 42 -19.86 5.91 -23.86
N SER A 43 -20.66 6.81 -24.46
CA SER A 43 -21.99 7.18 -23.94
C SER A 43 -22.89 5.95 -23.80
N TRP A 44 -22.89 5.05 -24.79
CA TRP A 44 -23.64 3.80 -24.72
C TRP A 44 -23.14 2.87 -23.60
N SER A 45 -21.82 2.67 -23.47
CA SER A 45 -21.24 1.88 -22.38
C SER A 45 -21.57 2.46 -21.00
N LEU A 46 -21.53 3.78 -20.84
CA LEU A 46 -21.91 4.45 -19.59
C LEU A 46 -23.40 4.26 -19.26
N LYS A 47 -24.28 4.31 -20.27
CA LYS A 47 -25.72 4.03 -20.11
C LYS A 47 -25.97 2.57 -19.73
N LEU A 48 -25.28 1.61 -20.37
CA LEU A 48 -25.34 0.19 -19.99
C LEU A 48 -24.85 -0.05 -18.56
N ARG A 49 -23.77 0.62 -18.13
CA ARG A 49 -23.30 0.55 -16.74
C ARG A 49 -24.33 1.10 -15.77
N ALA A 50 -24.95 2.23 -16.09
CA ALA A 50 -26.00 2.83 -15.26
C ALA A 50 -27.23 1.90 -15.16
N TYR A 51 -27.63 1.31 -16.29
CA TYR A 51 -28.70 0.31 -16.34
C TYR A 51 -28.36 -0.93 -15.51
N GLY A 52 -27.18 -1.51 -15.68
CA GLY A 52 -26.73 -2.66 -14.90
C GLY A 52 -26.65 -2.36 -13.40
N LYS A 53 -26.26 -1.12 -13.03
CA LYS A 53 -26.34 -0.66 -11.64
C LYS A 53 -27.78 -0.59 -11.15
N ALA A 54 -28.71 -0.03 -11.93
CA ALA A 54 -30.12 0.03 -11.57
C ALA A 54 -30.74 -1.38 -11.40
N VAL A 55 -30.39 -2.32 -12.30
CA VAL A 55 -30.79 -3.73 -12.17
C VAL A 55 -30.23 -4.33 -10.89
N LYS A 56 -28.94 -4.12 -10.58
CA LYS A 56 -28.32 -4.62 -9.35
C LYS A 56 -28.99 -4.02 -8.10
N ASP A 57 -29.22 -2.73 -8.09
CA ASP A 57 -29.79 -2.01 -6.94
C ASP A 57 -31.27 -2.40 -6.71
N ASN A 58 -32.00 -2.77 -7.78
CA ASN A 58 -33.42 -3.18 -7.73
C ASN A 58 -33.62 -4.71 -7.70
N SER A 59 -32.58 -5.51 -7.85
CA SER A 59 -32.67 -6.98 -7.73
C SER A 59 -32.28 -7.40 -6.32
N THR A 60 -33.18 -8.11 -5.64
CA THR A 60 -32.89 -8.69 -4.32
C THR A 60 -31.71 -9.66 -4.45
N SER A 61 -30.56 -9.29 -3.90
CA SER A 61 -29.45 -10.23 -3.75
C SER A 61 -29.79 -11.26 -2.68
N LEU A 62 -29.54 -12.54 -2.97
CA LEU A 62 -29.62 -13.61 -1.96
C LEU A 62 -28.73 -13.23 -0.76
N GLY A 63 -29.30 -13.22 0.44
CA GLY A 63 -28.55 -13.03 1.68
C GLY A 63 -27.63 -14.22 1.92
N TYR A 64 -26.33 -14.03 1.75
CA TYR A 64 -25.34 -15.10 1.98
C TYR A 64 -24.69 -15.04 3.36
N ILE A 65 -24.90 -13.95 4.10
CA ILE A 65 -24.31 -13.68 5.41
C ILE A 65 -25.43 -13.67 6.44
N MET A 66 -25.34 -14.54 7.43
CA MET A 66 -26.27 -14.56 8.57
C MET A 66 -25.47 -14.55 9.87
N TRP A 67 -25.99 -13.85 10.87
CA TRP A 67 -25.49 -13.91 12.25
C TRP A 67 -26.44 -14.75 13.08
N SER A 68 -25.92 -15.47 14.06
CA SER A 68 -26.73 -16.02 15.15
C SER A 68 -27.30 -14.89 16.00
N ASP A 69 -28.39 -15.15 16.72
CA ASP A 69 -29.08 -14.14 17.55
C ASP A 69 -28.19 -13.54 18.66
N ASP A 70 -27.18 -14.29 19.10
CA ASP A 70 -26.17 -13.88 20.08
C ASP A 70 -24.97 -13.13 19.46
N ASN A 71 -24.93 -12.97 18.14
CA ASN A 71 -23.81 -12.42 17.36
C ASN A 71 -22.48 -13.18 17.50
N GLU A 72 -22.48 -14.42 17.99
CA GLU A 72 -21.26 -15.21 18.17
C GLU A 72 -20.88 -16.07 16.96
N ILE A 73 -21.81 -16.32 16.02
CA ILE A 73 -21.58 -17.17 14.85
C ILE A 73 -21.96 -16.43 13.57
N LEU A 74 -20.98 -16.27 12.68
CA LEU A 74 -21.13 -15.82 11.31
C LEU A 74 -21.29 -17.01 10.36
N SER A 75 -22.39 -17.08 9.62
CA SER A 75 -22.60 -18.06 8.57
C SER A 75 -22.45 -17.40 7.19
N TYR A 76 -21.52 -17.90 6.38
CA TYR A 76 -21.36 -17.51 4.98
C TYR A 76 -21.45 -18.72 4.06
N LYS A 77 -22.53 -18.82 3.26
CA LYS A 77 -22.84 -20.00 2.42
C LYS A 77 -22.84 -21.29 3.25
N LYS A 78 -21.85 -22.18 3.05
CA LYS A 78 -21.68 -23.44 3.78
C LYS A 78 -20.68 -23.33 4.93
N MET A 79 -20.06 -22.16 5.12
CA MET A 79 -19.05 -21.93 6.15
C MET A 79 -19.70 -21.30 7.38
N ARG A 80 -19.23 -21.71 8.56
CA ARG A 80 -19.60 -21.12 9.85
C ARG A 80 -18.33 -20.74 10.59
N PHE A 81 -18.29 -19.53 11.12
CA PHE A 81 -17.18 -18.98 11.88
C PHE A 81 -17.69 -18.47 13.22
N SER A 82 -17.07 -18.91 14.32
CA SER A 82 -17.33 -18.32 15.63
C SER A 82 -16.46 -17.08 15.85
N MET A 83 -16.93 -16.13 16.66
CA MET A 83 -16.13 -14.98 17.06
C MET A 83 -14.88 -15.39 17.86
N THR A 84 -14.93 -16.47 18.63
CA THR A 84 -13.75 -17.08 19.25
C THR A 84 -12.76 -17.56 18.20
N GLY A 85 -13.21 -18.34 17.20
CA GLY A 85 -12.33 -18.81 16.13
C GLY A 85 -11.73 -17.68 15.31
N LEU A 86 -12.46 -16.58 15.11
CA LEU A 86 -11.92 -15.38 14.47
C LEU A 86 -10.83 -14.71 15.32
N ARG A 87 -11.04 -14.58 16.65
CA ARG A 87 -10.05 -14.04 17.58
C ARG A 87 -8.80 -14.91 17.65
N ASP A 88 -8.97 -16.23 17.65
CA ASP A 88 -7.87 -17.20 17.64
C ASP A 88 -7.07 -17.11 16.34
N LEU A 89 -7.75 -17.00 15.19
CA LEU A 89 -7.10 -16.80 13.89
C LEU A 89 -6.26 -15.52 13.88
N VAL A 90 -6.83 -14.39 14.31
CA VAL A 90 -6.10 -13.11 14.36
C VAL A 90 -4.89 -13.23 15.30
N SER A 91 -5.06 -13.87 16.46
CA SER A 91 -3.99 -14.05 17.43
C SER A 91 -2.85 -14.91 16.87
N ALA A 92 -3.18 -16.02 16.19
CA ALA A 92 -2.22 -16.90 15.54
C ALA A 92 -1.46 -16.19 14.40
N GLU A 93 -2.15 -15.41 13.56
CA GLU A 93 -1.49 -14.63 12.50
C GLU A 93 -0.59 -13.53 13.06
N VAL A 94 -0.98 -12.88 14.17
CA VAL A 94 -0.14 -11.91 14.87
C VAL A 94 1.11 -12.58 15.44
N GLU A 95 0.98 -13.73 16.10
CA GLU A 95 2.12 -14.49 16.62
C GLU A 95 3.07 -14.92 15.49
N ALA A 96 2.52 -15.43 14.39
CA ALA A 96 3.29 -15.85 13.24
C ALA A 96 4.01 -14.67 12.57
N ALA A 97 3.39 -13.48 12.51
CA ALA A 97 4.04 -12.25 12.04
C ALA A 97 5.14 -11.79 13.00
N GLN A 98 4.94 -11.91 14.32
CA GLN A 98 5.98 -11.61 15.30
C GLN A 98 7.18 -12.54 15.11
N ASN A 99 6.98 -13.84 14.91
CA ASN A 99 8.09 -14.78 14.67
C ASN A 99 8.86 -14.44 13.39
N GLN A 100 8.17 -14.19 12.28
CA GLN A 100 8.79 -13.73 11.03
C GLN A 100 9.55 -12.41 11.20
N LEU A 101 9.02 -11.47 11.98
CA LEU A 101 9.71 -10.23 12.28
C LEU A 101 11.02 -10.49 13.05
N ALA A 102 11.07 -11.50 13.93
CA ALA A 102 12.31 -11.89 14.61
C ALA A 102 13.37 -12.37 13.60
N ASP A 103 12.96 -13.20 12.64
CA ASP A 103 13.81 -13.71 11.56
C ASP A 103 14.33 -12.56 10.68
N LEU A 104 13.46 -11.63 10.30
CA LEU A 104 13.81 -10.44 9.50
C LEU A 104 14.76 -9.51 10.23
N LEU A 105 14.59 -9.40 11.54
CA LEU A 105 15.49 -8.63 12.38
C LEU A 105 16.79 -9.38 12.63
N LEU A 106 16.95 -10.63 12.18
CA LEU A 106 18.11 -11.52 12.32
C LEU A 106 18.42 -11.88 13.79
N VAL A 107 17.38 -12.02 14.61
CA VAL A 107 17.54 -12.35 16.04
C VAL A 107 17.97 -13.82 16.15
N PRO A 108 19.04 -14.15 16.91
CA PRO A 108 19.43 -15.53 17.12
C PRO A 108 18.33 -16.32 17.87
N PRO A 109 18.16 -17.63 17.60
CA PRO A 109 17.07 -18.43 18.20
C PRO A 109 17.05 -18.40 19.73
N ASP A 110 18.23 -18.39 20.36
CA ASP A 110 18.38 -18.46 21.82
C ASP A 110 18.49 -17.08 22.48
N THR A 111 18.15 -16.01 21.77
CA THR A 111 18.28 -14.63 22.29
C THR A 111 16.95 -13.91 22.23
N GLU A 112 16.54 -13.31 23.36
CA GLU A 112 15.34 -12.48 23.36
C GLU A 112 15.54 -11.22 22.50
N ARG A 113 14.52 -10.89 21.70
CA ARG A 113 14.51 -9.72 20.80
C ARG A 113 14.91 -8.43 21.50
N LYS A 114 14.47 -8.23 22.76
CA LYS A 114 14.72 -7.01 23.55
C LYS A 114 16.22 -6.72 23.77
N HIS A 115 17.07 -7.74 23.73
CA HIS A 115 18.51 -7.59 23.91
C HIS A 115 19.23 -7.15 22.63
N ILE A 116 18.58 -7.31 21.47
CA ILE A 116 19.17 -7.07 20.15
C ILE A 116 18.55 -5.85 19.49
N VAL A 117 17.22 -5.75 19.54
CA VAL A 117 16.44 -4.75 18.80
C VAL A 117 16.15 -3.57 19.71
N PRO A 118 16.50 -2.34 19.28
CA PRO A 118 16.16 -1.13 20.01
C PRO A 118 14.67 -1.07 20.32
N GLN A 119 14.33 -0.82 21.59
CA GLN A 119 12.94 -0.66 22.00
C GLN A 119 12.50 0.76 21.68
N VAL A 120 11.50 0.89 20.81
CA VAL A 120 10.90 2.17 20.43
C VAL A 120 9.48 2.19 20.94
N SER A 121 9.15 3.17 21.79
CA SER A 121 7.77 3.42 22.16
C SER A 121 7.07 4.16 21.02
N LEU A 122 6.05 3.56 20.41
CA LEU A 122 5.27 4.26 19.37
C LEU A 122 4.60 5.51 19.93
N ARG A 123 4.33 5.59 21.24
CA ARG A 123 3.74 6.78 21.88
C ARG A 123 4.70 7.97 21.89
N SER A 124 6.00 7.75 21.82
CA SER A 124 6.99 8.84 21.75
C SER A 124 7.34 9.23 20.31
N VAL A 125 6.85 8.48 19.32
CA VAL A 125 7.08 8.79 17.90
C VAL A 125 6.14 9.91 17.49
N VAL A 126 6.72 11.00 17.03
CA VAL A 126 5.99 12.14 16.47
C VAL A 126 5.98 12.03 14.96
N ASP A 127 4.84 12.30 14.34
CA ASP A 127 4.74 12.36 12.89
C ASP A 127 4.06 13.66 12.44
N ASP A 128 4.46 14.15 11.27
CA ASP A 128 3.85 15.29 10.59
C ASP A 128 3.29 14.82 9.24
N PRO A 129 1.96 14.63 9.13
CA PRO A 129 1.28 14.29 7.86
C PRO A 129 1.24 15.44 6.85
N SER A 130 1.48 16.68 7.29
CA SER A 130 1.45 17.86 6.45
C SER A 130 2.71 18.03 5.61
N GLU A 131 3.83 17.46 6.08
CA GLU A 131 5.15 17.56 5.44
C GLU A 131 5.23 16.71 4.17
N GLY A 132 5.54 17.41 3.07
CA GLY A 132 5.52 16.92 1.70
C GLY A 132 6.92 16.64 1.11
N ALA A 133 8.00 16.86 1.87
CA ALA A 133 9.36 16.70 1.38
C ALA A 133 9.59 15.29 0.76
N PRO A 134 10.31 15.20 -0.38
CA PRO A 134 10.60 13.92 -1.01
C PRO A 134 11.34 12.97 -0.07
N GLY A 135 10.86 11.73 0.05
CA GLY A 135 11.43 10.73 0.98
C GLY A 135 11.07 10.94 2.45
N TRP A 136 10.17 11.86 2.78
CA TRP A 136 9.76 12.12 4.15
C TRP A 136 8.87 11.01 4.76
N ASN A 137 9.20 10.60 5.99
CA ASN A 137 8.44 9.71 6.87
C ASN A 137 8.76 10.09 8.33
N PHE A 138 8.07 9.47 9.30
CA PHE A 138 8.27 9.77 10.72
C PHE A 138 9.74 9.59 11.19
N THR A 139 10.57 8.77 10.54
CA THR A 139 12.00 8.63 10.89
C THR A 139 12.83 9.87 10.54
N CYS A 140 12.31 10.78 9.69
CA CYS A 140 12.93 12.08 9.42
C CYS A 140 12.66 13.12 10.50
N HIS A 141 11.63 12.92 11.33
CA HIS A 141 11.15 13.97 12.22
C HIS A 141 12.24 14.36 13.23
N PRO A 142 12.52 15.66 13.44
CA PRO A 142 13.62 16.10 14.31
C PRO A 142 13.50 15.58 15.75
N GLN A 143 12.28 15.46 16.28
CA GLN A 143 12.03 14.98 17.64
C GLN A 143 12.20 13.45 17.80
N ASN A 144 12.29 12.70 16.70
CA ASN A 144 12.45 11.25 16.74
C ASN A 144 13.94 10.85 16.75
N GLU A 145 14.74 11.46 17.63
CA GLU A 145 16.19 11.24 17.71
C GLU A 145 16.56 9.76 17.88
N VAL A 146 15.75 9.00 18.62
CA VAL A 146 15.92 7.54 18.84
C VAL A 146 15.84 6.75 17.53
N LEU A 147 15.20 7.28 16.48
CA LEU A 147 15.10 6.65 15.17
C LEU A 147 16.18 7.11 14.19
N HIS A 148 16.92 8.18 14.51
CA HIS A 148 17.95 8.69 13.63
C HIS A 148 19.11 7.69 13.54
N GLY A 149 19.68 7.51 12.34
CA GLY A 149 20.72 6.51 12.08
C GLY A 149 20.20 5.08 11.90
N HIS A 150 18.98 4.74 12.32
CA HIS A 150 18.45 3.38 12.22
C HIS A 150 17.94 2.96 10.83
N ARG A 151 18.01 3.84 9.82
CA ARG A 151 17.60 3.52 8.45
C ARG A 151 18.37 2.37 7.81
N ARG A 152 19.63 2.18 8.22
CA ARG A 152 20.50 1.11 7.75
C ARG A 152 20.77 0.08 8.82
N TRP A 153 19.96 0.05 9.89
CA TRP A 153 20.23 -0.76 11.08
C TRP A 153 20.48 -2.24 10.77
N ILE A 154 19.69 -2.86 9.89
CA ILE A 154 19.92 -4.26 9.47
C ILE A 154 21.26 -4.42 8.77
N LEU A 155 21.59 -3.52 7.84
CA LEU A 155 22.85 -3.54 7.12
C LEU A 155 24.02 -3.35 8.09
N ASP A 156 23.95 -2.33 8.95
CA ASP A 156 24.98 -2.05 9.95
C ASP A 156 25.18 -3.22 10.91
N ARG A 157 24.09 -3.92 11.26
CA ARG A 157 24.14 -5.13 12.07
C ARG A 157 24.84 -6.28 11.34
N ILE A 158 24.49 -6.53 10.08
CA ILE A 158 25.17 -7.55 9.25
C ILE A 158 26.67 -7.24 9.18
N LEU A 159 27.04 -5.96 9.02
CA LEU A 159 28.43 -5.52 8.93
C LEU A 159 29.16 -5.59 10.28
N LYS A 160 28.48 -5.41 11.42
CA LYS A 160 29.09 -5.44 12.75
C LYS A 160 29.31 -6.86 13.26
N GLU A 161 28.33 -7.74 13.09
CA GLU A 161 28.31 -9.08 13.67
C GLU A 161 29.09 -10.08 12.81
N ALA A 162 30.14 -10.69 13.37
CA ALA A 162 31.02 -11.60 12.62
C ALA A 162 30.29 -12.83 12.06
N PHE A 163 29.31 -13.37 12.78
CA PHE A 163 28.55 -14.53 12.30
C PHE A 163 27.62 -14.18 11.13
N LEU A 164 27.02 -12.98 11.14
CA LEU A 164 26.20 -12.49 10.03
C LEU A 164 27.06 -12.18 8.81
N ARG A 165 28.25 -11.58 9.00
CA ARG A 165 29.17 -11.35 7.88
C ARG A 165 29.51 -12.65 7.15
N ARG A 166 29.83 -13.72 7.89
CA ARG A 166 30.14 -15.05 7.32
C ARG A 166 28.98 -15.68 6.54
N ASP A 167 27.74 -15.37 6.93
CA ASP A 167 26.55 -15.91 6.26
C ASP A 167 26.15 -15.09 5.02
N PHE A 168 26.29 -13.77 5.09
CA PHE A 168 25.84 -12.84 4.05
C PHE A 168 26.91 -12.50 3.01
N PHE A 169 28.20 -12.70 3.29
CA PHE A 169 29.29 -12.47 2.34
C PHE A 169 29.94 -13.79 1.90
N ASP A 170 30.19 -13.91 0.59
CA ASP A 170 31.07 -14.96 0.05
C ASP A 170 32.54 -14.60 0.30
N ASN A 171 32.84 -13.30 0.26
CA ASN A 171 34.16 -12.79 0.59
C ASN A 171 34.00 -11.42 1.27
N GLU A 172 34.35 -11.37 2.57
CA GLU A 172 34.26 -10.16 3.38
C GLU A 172 35.22 -9.05 2.90
N SER A 173 36.42 -9.41 2.41
CA SER A 173 37.44 -8.42 2.01
C SER A 173 37.11 -7.72 0.70
N THR A 174 36.38 -8.38 -0.19
CA THR A 174 35.91 -7.79 -1.45
C THR A 174 34.49 -7.22 -1.36
N GLY A 175 33.80 -7.41 -0.22
CA GLY A 175 32.41 -6.99 -0.04
C GLY A 175 31.42 -7.75 -0.93
N LYS A 176 31.79 -8.95 -1.43
CA LYS A 176 30.94 -9.73 -2.32
C LYS A 176 29.85 -10.45 -1.53
N TRP A 177 28.61 -10.01 -1.71
CA TRP A 177 27.42 -10.62 -1.11
C TRP A 177 27.18 -12.04 -1.62
N ARG A 178 26.78 -12.92 -0.71
CA ARG A 178 26.23 -14.23 -1.03
C ARG A 178 24.80 -14.06 -1.51
N LEU A 179 24.62 -14.05 -2.83
CA LEU A 179 23.32 -13.78 -3.46
C LEU A 179 22.21 -14.75 -3.02
N GLN A 180 22.55 -16.01 -2.70
CA GLN A 180 21.57 -16.97 -2.20
C GLN A 180 21.00 -16.57 -0.83
N THR A 181 21.85 -16.13 0.10
CA THR A 181 21.42 -15.69 1.43
C THR A 181 20.61 -14.40 1.34
N VAL A 182 21.07 -13.44 0.52
CA VAL A 182 20.34 -12.19 0.27
C VAL A 182 18.98 -12.48 -0.39
N GLY A 183 18.93 -13.37 -1.38
CA GLY A 183 17.70 -13.79 -2.03
C GLY A 183 16.72 -14.43 -1.06
N ARG A 184 17.20 -15.33 -0.17
CA ARG A 184 16.40 -15.92 0.90
C ARG A 184 15.85 -14.85 1.84
N TYR A 185 16.68 -13.90 2.26
CA TYR A 185 16.26 -12.80 3.11
C TYR A 185 15.15 -11.96 2.46
N LEU A 186 15.30 -11.59 1.19
CA LEU A 186 14.29 -10.83 0.46
C LEU A 186 12.98 -11.61 0.27
N SER A 187 13.05 -12.93 0.07
CA SER A 187 11.86 -13.78 0.06
C SER A 187 11.14 -13.80 1.42
N THR A 188 11.89 -13.83 2.53
CA THR A 188 11.32 -13.71 3.87
C THR A 188 10.68 -12.33 4.08
N VAL A 189 11.27 -11.26 3.55
CA VAL A 189 10.69 -9.91 3.60
C VAL A 189 9.34 -9.89 2.88
N ASN A 190 9.26 -10.45 1.68
CA ASN A 190 8.00 -10.52 0.94
C ASN A 190 6.93 -11.33 1.68
N ALA A 191 7.29 -12.50 2.22
CA ALA A 191 6.36 -13.33 2.99
C ALA A 191 5.83 -12.63 4.25
N PHE A 192 6.69 -11.86 4.93
CA PHE A 192 6.27 -11.04 6.07
C PHE A 192 5.35 -9.89 5.63
N LEU A 193 5.67 -9.21 4.52
CA LEU A 193 4.83 -8.12 4.00
C LEU A 193 3.45 -8.63 3.59
N GLU A 194 3.35 -9.81 2.98
CA GLU A 194 2.06 -10.46 2.66
C GLU A 194 1.23 -10.73 3.91
N ARG A 195 1.85 -11.26 4.97
CA ARG A 195 1.16 -11.49 6.25
C ARG A 195 0.78 -10.18 6.93
N LEU A 196 1.66 -9.18 6.92
CA LEU A 196 1.35 -7.85 7.45
C LEU A 196 0.17 -7.22 6.71
N LEU A 197 0.11 -7.41 5.39
CA LEU A 197 -0.99 -6.95 4.55
C LEU A 197 -2.32 -7.58 4.97
N LEU A 198 -2.33 -8.90 5.20
CA LEU A 198 -3.47 -9.63 5.72
C LEU A 198 -3.90 -9.07 7.08
N LEU A 199 -2.96 -8.89 8.02
CA LEU A 199 -3.23 -8.35 9.35
C LEU A 199 -3.83 -6.94 9.29
N VAL A 200 -3.24 -6.05 8.49
CA VAL A 200 -3.77 -4.70 8.27
C VAL A 200 -5.19 -4.77 7.70
N HIS A 201 -5.45 -5.69 6.76
CA HIS A 201 -6.77 -5.84 6.14
C HIS A 201 -7.85 -6.32 7.12
N ILE A 202 -7.55 -7.35 7.93
CA ILE A 202 -8.54 -7.95 8.83
C ILE A 202 -8.71 -7.18 10.15
N THR A 203 -7.72 -6.36 10.55
CA THR A 203 -7.77 -5.58 11.80
C THR A 203 -8.01 -4.08 11.60
N GLY A 204 -7.82 -3.55 10.39
CA GLY A 204 -7.84 -2.11 10.09
C GLY A 204 -9.20 -1.41 10.15
N GLY A 205 -10.28 -2.08 10.55
CA GLY A 205 -11.63 -1.54 10.71
C GLY A 205 -12.36 -1.21 9.39
N GLN A 206 -11.66 -0.67 8.40
CA GLN A 206 -12.16 -0.44 7.04
C GLN A 206 -11.35 -1.32 6.06
N PRO A 207 -11.96 -2.32 5.42
CA PRO A 207 -11.26 -3.13 4.43
C PRO A 207 -10.89 -2.27 3.22
N ALA A 208 -9.61 -1.94 3.09
CA ALA A 208 -9.07 -1.27 1.91
C ALA A 208 -9.32 -2.12 0.66
N ARG A 209 -9.64 -1.50 -0.48
CA ARG A 209 -9.76 -2.23 -1.74
C ARG A 209 -8.40 -2.79 -2.10
N GLY A 210 -8.34 -3.97 -2.76
CA GLY A 210 -7.07 -4.63 -3.05
C GLY A 210 -6.04 -3.74 -3.77
N THR A 211 -6.49 -2.85 -4.66
CA THR A 211 -5.62 -1.87 -5.34
C THR A 211 -5.12 -0.74 -4.43
N GLU A 212 -5.87 -0.38 -3.39
CA GLU A 212 -5.45 0.63 -2.40
C GLU A 212 -4.44 0.03 -1.42
N LEU A 213 -4.66 -1.23 -1.02
CA LEU A 213 -3.83 -1.98 -0.08
C LEU A 213 -2.42 -2.24 -0.65
N LEU A 214 -2.32 -2.52 -1.95
CA LEU A 214 -1.04 -2.76 -2.64
C LEU A 214 -0.28 -1.47 -3.02
N CYS A 215 -0.88 -0.30 -2.84
CA CYS A 215 -0.27 0.99 -3.17
C CYS A 215 0.09 1.82 -1.93
N ILE A 216 0.08 1.20 -0.73
CA ILE A 216 0.44 1.88 0.52
C ILE A 216 1.92 2.26 0.49
N GLN A 217 2.18 3.56 0.66
CA GLN A 217 3.52 4.10 0.76
C GLN A 217 3.85 4.45 2.21
N HIS A 218 5.02 4.03 2.70
CA HIS A 218 5.51 4.39 4.04
C HIS A 218 6.31 5.71 4.06
N SER A 219 6.76 6.19 2.89
CA SER A 219 7.52 7.43 2.71
C SER A 219 7.00 8.19 1.49
N ASN A 220 7.11 9.51 1.51
CA ASN A 220 6.79 10.32 0.34
C ASN A 220 7.68 9.92 -0.84
N PRO A 221 7.16 9.83 -2.07
CA PRO A 221 7.95 9.53 -3.26
C PRO A 221 9.12 10.51 -3.42
N ARG A 222 10.28 9.98 -3.81
CA ARG A 222 11.52 10.79 -3.93
C ARG A 222 11.59 11.60 -5.21
N ASP A 223 10.92 11.12 -6.24
CA ASP A 223 10.78 11.78 -7.54
C ASP A 223 9.71 12.89 -7.55
N GLY A 224 9.03 13.10 -6.41
CA GLY A 224 7.89 14.00 -6.31
C GLY A 224 6.68 13.54 -7.13
N SER A 225 6.71 12.31 -7.68
CA SER A 225 5.68 11.75 -8.52
C SER A 225 4.89 10.70 -7.72
N GLY A 226 3.56 10.85 -7.69
CA GLY A 226 2.73 10.14 -6.73
C GLY A 226 2.54 10.96 -5.45
N GLY A 227 1.33 10.89 -4.88
CA GLY A 227 0.93 11.74 -3.77
C GLY A 227 1.74 11.54 -2.49
N ARG A 228 1.17 11.98 -1.36
CA ARG A 228 1.80 11.78 -0.06
C ARG A 228 1.79 10.31 0.36
N ARG A 229 2.65 9.96 1.31
CA ARG A 229 2.63 8.65 1.97
C ARG A 229 1.25 8.31 2.56
N ASN A 230 1.03 7.03 2.83
CA ASN A 230 -0.21 6.49 3.37
C ASN A 230 -0.09 6.05 4.83
N ILE A 231 1.12 5.87 5.35
CA ILE A 231 1.36 5.41 6.71
C ILE A 231 1.77 6.59 7.59
N PHE A 232 1.10 6.70 8.74
CA PHE A 232 1.32 7.75 9.73
C PHE A 232 1.36 7.17 11.14
N VAL A 233 1.91 7.95 12.08
CA VAL A 233 1.90 7.61 13.51
C VAL A 233 1.20 8.71 14.28
N GLU A 234 0.22 8.34 15.09
CA GLU A 234 -0.51 9.29 15.94
C GLU A 234 -0.85 8.63 17.28
N ASN A 235 -0.47 9.27 18.40
CA ASN A 235 -0.77 8.81 19.76
C ASN A 235 -0.38 7.34 20.06
N GLY A 236 0.68 6.84 19.42
CA GLY A 236 1.14 5.46 19.54
C GLY A 236 0.40 4.44 18.68
N LEU A 237 -0.47 4.90 17.79
CA LEU A 237 -1.15 4.08 16.79
C LEU A 237 -0.52 4.28 15.42
N MET A 238 -0.37 3.19 14.68
CA MET A 238 -0.05 3.22 13.26
C MET A 238 -1.34 3.40 12.47
N ILE A 239 -1.43 4.47 11.70
CA ILE A 239 -2.59 4.79 10.87
C ILE A 239 -2.20 4.53 9.42
N SER A 240 -3.02 3.77 8.71
CA SER A 240 -2.91 3.63 7.26
C SER A 240 -4.11 4.27 6.59
N LEU A 241 -3.85 5.18 5.66
CA LEU A 241 -4.86 5.85 4.85
C LEU A 241 -4.86 5.22 3.45
N ALA A 242 -5.83 4.36 3.20
CA ALA A 242 -6.15 3.87 1.88
C ALA A 242 -6.75 5.02 1.05
N SER A 243 -5.90 5.72 0.29
CA SER A 243 -6.36 6.74 -0.64
C SER A 243 -6.43 6.17 -2.05
N PHE A 244 -7.62 6.19 -2.63
CA PHE A 244 -7.77 6.01 -4.07
C PHE A 244 -7.18 7.25 -4.74
N GLY A 245 -6.04 7.08 -5.41
CA GLY A 245 -5.46 8.11 -6.27
C GLY A 245 -6.34 8.41 -7.48
N ASN A 246 -7.47 9.08 -7.27
CA ASN A 246 -8.09 9.83 -8.34
C ASN A 246 -7.16 10.99 -8.63
N ARG A 247 -6.40 10.92 -9.73
CA ARG A 247 -5.83 12.13 -10.36
C ARG A 247 -7.00 13.02 -10.80
N ARG A 248 -7.64 13.70 -9.86
CA ARG A 248 -8.29 14.98 -10.11
C ARG A 248 -7.19 16.01 -9.99
N THR A 249 -6.54 16.28 -11.10
CA THR A 249 -5.89 17.57 -11.30
C THR A 249 -7.00 18.62 -11.19
N ASN A 250 -7.17 19.16 -9.98
CA ASN A 250 -7.88 20.42 -9.79
C ASN A 250 -7.00 21.50 -10.43
N PHE A 251 -7.17 21.73 -11.73
CA PHE A 251 -6.90 23.05 -12.28
C PHE A 251 -8.06 23.94 -11.82
N GLY A 252 -7.90 24.51 -10.63
CA GLY A 252 -8.73 25.62 -10.17
C GLY A 252 -7.96 26.92 -10.39
N GLY A 253 -8.60 27.88 -11.07
CA GLY A 253 -8.27 29.29 -10.93
C GLY A 253 -8.20 30.10 -12.21
N LYS A 254 -9.34 30.40 -12.84
CA LYS A 254 -10.07 31.69 -12.76
C LYS A 254 -11.24 31.66 -13.72
#